data_AF-A0A949BMZ1-F1
#
_entry.id   AF-A0A949BMZ1-F1
#
_cell.length_a   1.000
_cell.length_b   1.000
_cell.length_c   1.000
_cell.angle_alpha   90.00
_cell.angle_beta   90.00
_cell.angle_gamma   90.00
#
_symmetry.space_group_name_H-M   'P 1'
#
loop_
_entity.id
_entity.type
_entity.pdbx_description
1 polymer ?
#
loop_
_entity_poly.entity_id
_entity_poly.type
_entity_poly.pdbx_seq_one_letter_code
_entity_poly.pdbx_strand_id
1 'polypeptide(L)'
;MEITEVRIFPRESEDRKLKAYATITIDNAFVVRNVKVIEGNKGLFVAMPSRKLREACPKCNYKNAVRSRFCNQCGAALPQGGEPSASPRGERKLETTSDENGRQSGHRDIAHPITQECREYIQNKVLSAYKNEIKSPTPPESYEGARVRKDFPKAAPATPAAPAAPIAPAAPAAPAAPVAPAAPKYESQKMTPPREDDFEGDLEL
;
A
#
# COMPACT_ATOMS: atom_id res chain seq x y z
N MET A 1 6.78 4.36 -17.85
CA MET A 1 6.19 3.48 -16.82
C MET A 1 5.47 2.36 -17.53
N GLU A 2 5.96 1.14 -17.40
CA GLU A 2 5.42 -0.05 -18.05
C GLU A 2 5.01 -1.09 -17.00
N ILE A 3 3.89 -1.78 -17.25
CA ILE A 3 3.47 -2.90 -16.41
C ILE A 3 4.09 -4.17 -16.98
N THR A 4 5.07 -4.70 -16.27
CA THR A 4 5.89 -5.83 -16.73
C THR A 4 5.24 -7.17 -16.44
N GLU A 5 4.57 -7.30 -15.30
CA GLU A 5 3.91 -8.53 -14.88
C GLU A 5 2.54 -8.24 -14.25
N VAL A 6 1.56 -9.08 -14.55
CA VAL A 6 0.24 -9.05 -13.92
C VAL A 6 -0.11 -10.47 -13.49
N ARG A 7 -0.30 -10.66 -12.18
CA ARG A 7 -0.78 -11.92 -11.61
C ARG A 7 -2.21 -11.73 -11.14
N ILE A 8 -3.12 -12.58 -11.56
CA ILE A 8 -4.51 -12.52 -11.13
C ILE A 8 -4.84 -13.75 -10.28
N PHE A 9 -5.68 -13.49 -9.29
CA PHE A 9 -6.17 -14.45 -8.33
C PHE A 9 -7.70 -14.38 -8.43
N PRO A 10 -8.31 -15.18 -9.32
CA PRO A 10 -9.76 -15.22 -9.44
C PRO A 10 -10.36 -15.66 -8.11
N ARG A 11 -11.46 -15.00 -7.71
CA ARG A 11 -12.16 -15.32 -6.47
C ARG A 11 -13.64 -15.39 -6.74
N GLU A 12 -14.20 -16.57 -6.55
CA GLU A 12 -15.63 -16.79 -6.52
C GLU A 12 -16.14 -16.39 -5.12
N SER A 13 -16.45 -15.11 -4.93
CA SER A 13 -17.12 -14.63 -3.71
C SER A 13 -18.63 -14.57 -3.94
N GLU A 14 -19.44 -14.85 -2.90
CA GLU A 14 -20.91 -14.65 -2.94
C GLU A 14 -21.28 -13.20 -3.32
N ASP A 15 -20.44 -12.24 -2.92
CA ASP A 15 -20.49 -10.86 -3.35
C ASP A 15 -20.11 -10.76 -4.84
N ARG A 16 -21.09 -10.93 -5.73
CA ARG A 16 -20.96 -10.86 -7.22
C ARG A 16 -20.18 -9.65 -7.76
N LYS A 17 -19.97 -8.63 -6.91
CA LYS A 17 -19.20 -7.42 -7.19
C LYS A 17 -17.70 -7.69 -7.35
N LEU A 18 -17.08 -8.53 -6.53
CA LEU A 18 -15.63 -8.78 -6.63
C LEU A 18 -15.38 -10.06 -7.44
N LYS A 19 -14.65 -9.93 -8.54
CA LYS A 19 -14.32 -11.06 -9.43
C LYS A 19 -12.94 -11.65 -9.18
N ALA A 20 -11.96 -10.77 -8.96
CA ALA A 20 -10.57 -11.21 -8.77
C ALA A 20 -9.77 -10.17 -8.00
N TYR A 21 -8.68 -10.64 -7.39
CA TYR A 21 -7.59 -9.80 -6.95
C TYR A 21 -6.46 -9.85 -7.97
N ALA A 22 -5.78 -8.73 -8.18
CA ALA A 22 -4.63 -8.63 -9.05
C ALA A 22 -3.43 -8.08 -8.27
N THR A 23 -2.25 -8.56 -8.65
CA THR A 23 -0.96 -7.99 -8.26
C THR A 23 -0.26 -7.55 -9.53
N ILE A 24 0.14 -6.28 -9.59
CA ILE A 24 0.83 -5.69 -10.75
C ILE A 24 2.27 -5.38 -10.38
N THR A 25 3.18 -5.66 -11.30
CA THR A 25 4.59 -5.26 -11.23
C THR A 25 4.83 -4.18 -12.26
N ILE A 26 5.40 -3.06 -11.82
CA ILE A 26 5.73 -1.89 -12.62
C ILE A 26 7.24 -1.83 -12.76
N ASP A 27 7.71 -1.67 -14.00
CA ASP A 27 9.12 -1.49 -14.36
C ASP A 27 10.07 -2.54 -13.74
N ASN A 28 9.58 -3.75 -13.43
CA ASN A 28 10.29 -4.79 -12.67
C ASN A 28 10.88 -4.35 -11.31
N ALA A 29 10.52 -3.17 -10.82
CA ALA A 29 11.11 -2.56 -9.63
C ALA A 29 10.09 -2.35 -8.52
N PHE A 30 8.79 -2.31 -8.85
CA PHE A 30 7.74 -1.98 -7.89
C PHE A 30 6.52 -2.88 -8.02
N VAL A 31 6.04 -3.43 -6.90
CA VAL A 31 4.89 -4.34 -6.88
C VAL A 31 3.73 -3.71 -6.11
N VAL A 32 2.57 -3.60 -6.75
CA VAL A 32 1.32 -3.17 -6.12
C VAL A 32 0.41 -4.37 -5.94
N ARG A 33 0.12 -4.70 -4.68
CA ARG A 33 -0.77 -5.79 -4.29
C ARG A 33 -2.19 -5.29 -4.01
N ASN A 34 -3.14 -6.21 -3.97
CA ASN A 34 -4.55 -5.96 -3.62
C ASN A 34 -5.27 -5.00 -4.57
N VAL A 35 -4.87 -4.97 -5.84
CA VAL A 35 -5.69 -4.38 -6.90
C VAL A 35 -6.92 -5.28 -7.07
N LYS A 36 -8.11 -4.70 -7.26
CA LYS A 36 -9.36 -5.48 -7.32
C LYS A 36 -10.01 -5.33 -8.69
N VAL A 37 -10.43 -6.44 -9.28
CA VAL A 37 -11.29 -6.45 -10.47
C VAL A 37 -12.74 -6.56 -9.99
N ILE A 38 -13.52 -5.52 -10.24
CA ILE A 38 -14.89 -5.38 -9.75
C ILE A 38 -15.85 -5.26 -10.93
N GLU A 39 -17.00 -5.91 -10.83
CA GLU A 39 -18.11 -5.73 -11.75
C GLU A 39 -18.99 -4.57 -11.27
N GLY A 40 -19.01 -3.48 -12.04
CA GLY A 40 -19.87 -2.32 -11.81
C GLY A 40 -21.01 -2.25 -12.83
N ASN A 41 -21.86 -1.23 -12.69
CA ASN A 41 -23.01 -1.04 -13.59
C ASN A 41 -22.61 -0.77 -15.04
N LYS A 42 -21.42 -0.20 -15.27
CA LYS A 42 -20.85 0.10 -16.60
C LYS A 42 -19.89 -0.99 -17.10
N GLY A 43 -19.88 -2.15 -16.44
CA GLY A 43 -19.00 -3.27 -16.75
C GLY A 43 -17.85 -3.47 -15.75
N LEU A 44 -16.87 -4.29 -16.15
CA LEU A 44 -15.70 -4.63 -15.34
C LEU A 44 -14.74 -3.45 -15.26
N PHE A 45 -14.31 -3.10 -14.05
CA PHE A 45 -13.34 -2.04 -13.81
C PHE A 45 -12.32 -2.45 -12.74
N VAL A 46 -11.22 -1.71 -12.70
CA VAL A 46 -10.14 -1.93 -11.74
C VAL A 46 -10.27 -0.92 -10.60
N ALA A 47 -10.32 -1.43 -9.37
CA ALA A 47 -10.25 -0.62 -8.16
C ALA A 47 -8.86 -0.73 -7.53
N MET A 48 -8.32 0.43 -7.17
CA MET A 48 -7.01 0.55 -6.55
C MET A 48 -7.00 -0.02 -5.12
N PRO A 49 -5.83 -0.39 -4.58
CA PRO A 49 -5.73 -0.91 -3.23
C PRO A 49 -6.11 0.18 -2.22
N SER A 50 -7.17 -0.07 -1.45
CA SER A 50 -7.69 0.87 -0.45
C SER A 50 -7.40 0.43 0.98
N ARG A 51 -7.13 1.40 1.86
CA ARG A 51 -6.95 1.21 3.30
C ARG A 51 -7.98 2.03 4.06
N LYS A 52 -8.55 1.45 5.11
CA LYS A 52 -9.40 2.18 6.06
C LYS A 52 -8.56 3.20 6.82
N LEU A 53 -8.88 4.47 6.67
CA LEU A 53 -8.28 5.57 7.38
C LEU A 53 -8.58 5.44 8.88
N ARG A 54 -7.62 5.87 9.70
CA ARG A 54 -7.74 5.93 11.15
C ARG A 54 -7.23 7.28 11.60
N GLU A 55 -7.95 7.92 12.51
CA GLU A 55 -7.60 9.23 13.07
C GLU A 55 -7.03 9.03 14.48
N ALA A 56 -5.94 9.75 14.78
CA ALA A 56 -5.33 9.71 16.09
C ALA A 56 -6.11 10.60 17.06
N CYS A 57 -6.34 10.12 18.28
CA CYS A 57 -6.95 10.92 19.32
C CYS A 57 -6.01 12.06 19.77
N PRO A 58 -6.47 13.32 19.91
CA PRO A 58 -5.63 14.43 20.36
C PRO A 58 -5.13 14.27 21.82
N LYS A 59 -5.82 13.46 22.64
CA LYS A 59 -5.47 13.25 24.05
C LYS A 59 -4.50 12.10 24.29
N CYS A 60 -4.62 11.01 23.53
CA CYS A 60 -3.85 9.77 23.79
C CYS A 60 -3.21 9.13 22.55
N ASN A 61 -3.31 9.76 21.38
CA ASN A 61 -2.80 9.28 20.09
C ASN A 61 -3.31 7.90 19.62
N TYR A 62 -4.32 7.32 20.28
CA TYR A 62 -4.91 6.07 19.84
C TYR A 62 -5.59 6.23 18.46
N LYS A 63 -5.37 5.25 17.56
CA LYS A 63 -5.85 5.26 16.17
C LYS A 63 -7.29 4.74 16.07
N ASN A 64 -8.25 5.66 16.19
CA ASN A 64 -9.67 5.38 16.08
C ASN A 64 -10.14 5.30 14.63
N ALA A 65 -11.31 4.71 14.40
CA ALA A 65 -11.94 4.79 13.08
C ALA A 65 -12.34 6.25 12.79
N VAL A 66 -12.22 6.67 11.53
CA VAL A 66 -12.71 8.00 11.10
C VAL A 66 -14.17 8.15 11.51
N ARG A 67 -14.53 9.31 12.10
CA ARG A 67 -15.87 9.65 12.63
C ARG A 67 -16.31 8.94 13.92
N SER A 68 -15.43 8.21 14.62
CA SER A 68 -15.73 7.81 16.00
C SER A 68 -16.02 9.05 16.84
N ARG A 69 -17.14 9.09 17.59
CA ARG A 69 -17.48 10.24 18.45
C ARG A 69 -16.56 10.37 19.66
N PHE A 70 -16.10 9.24 20.16
CA PHE A 70 -15.20 9.15 21.31
C PHE A 70 -14.02 8.27 20.97
N CYS A 71 -12.90 8.51 21.65
CA CYS A 71 -11.74 7.66 21.56
C CYS A 71 -12.02 6.30 22.23
N ASN A 72 -11.72 5.22 21.52
CA ASN A 72 -11.89 3.84 22.01
C ASN A 72 -10.92 3.46 23.16
N GLN A 73 -9.92 4.30 23.46
CA GLN A 73 -8.95 4.04 24.53
C GLN A 73 -9.17 4.93 25.76
N CYS A 74 -9.35 6.23 25.57
CA CYS A 74 -9.42 7.20 26.68
C CYS A 74 -10.79 7.86 26.85
N GLY A 75 -11.78 7.55 26.00
CA GLY A 75 -13.12 8.13 26.05
C GLY A 75 -13.21 9.61 25.66
N ALA A 76 -12.10 10.28 25.34
CA ALA A 76 -12.11 11.69 24.94
C ALA A 76 -12.94 11.89 23.67
N ALA A 77 -13.71 12.98 23.62
CA ALA A 77 -14.43 13.36 22.40
C ALA A 77 -13.43 13.61 21.27
N LEU A 78 -13.67 12.98 20.11
CA LEU A 78 -12.89 13.22 18.90
C LEU A 78 -13.61 14.31 18.08
N PRO A 79 -12.86 15.14 17.34
CA PRO A 79 -13.47 16.14 16.46
C PRO A 79 -14.34 15.43 15.42
N GLN A 80 -15.65 15.67 15.45
CA GLN A 80 -16.56 15.18 14.42
C GLN A 80 -16.29 16.01 13.18
N GLY A 81 -15.83 15.36 12.10
CA GLY A 81 -15.22 16.01 10.94
C GLY A 81 -15.93 17.30 10.47
N GLY A 82 -15.14 18.37 10.35
CA GLY A 82 -15.56 19.57 9.62
C GLY A 82 -15.13 20.91 10.19
N GLU A 83 -14.63 20.99 11.43
CA GLU A 83 -14.11 22.27 11.92
C GLU A 83 -12.58 22.32 11.73
N PRO A 84 -12.08 23.16 10.81
CA PRO A 84 -10.64 23.41 10.74
C PRO A 84 -10.24 24.01 12.09
N SER A 85 -9.21 23.44 12.71
CA SER A 85 -8.48 24.16 13.76
C SER A 85 -8.19 25.55 13.23
N ALA A 86 -8.61 26.58 13.96
CA ALA A 86 -8.56 27.99 13.58
C ALA A 86 -7.19 28.41 12.98
N SER A 87 -7.05 28.30 11.66
CA SER A 87 -6.01 28.97 10.88
C SER A 87 -6.69 30.19 10.25
N PRO A 88 -6.40 31.43 10.69
CA PRO A 88 -7.22 32.60 10.39
C PRO A 88 -6.98 33.21 9.00
N ARG A 89 -6.37 32.51 8.04
CA ARG A 89 -6.08 33.08 6.70
C ARG A 89 -6.34 32.08 5.57
N GLY A 90 -7.54 32.18 5.02
CA GLY A 90 -8.03 31.79 3.70
C GLY A 90 -7.30 30.68 2.94
N GLU A 91 -7.90 29.50 2.86
CA GLU A 91 -7.48 28.44 1.94
C GLU A 91 -8.66 27.72 1.29
N ARG A 92 -8.46 27.34 0.03
CA ARG A 92 -9.44 26.79 -0.91
C ARG A 92 -10.20 25.59 -0.32
N LYS A 93 -11.52 25.75 -0.28
CA LYS A 93 -12.53 24.75 0.05
C LYS A 93 -12.41 23.55 -0.91
N LEU A 94 -11.74 22.47 -0.49
CA LEU A 94 -11.88 21.18 -1.16
C LEU A 94 -13.21 20.59 -0.69
N GLU A 95 -14.23 20.80 -1.50
CA GLU A 95 -15.59 20.35 -1.21
C GLU A 95 -15.60 18.83 -1.15
N THR A 96 -15.81 18.29 0.06
CA THR A 96 -16.19 16.90 0.22
C THR A 96 -17.59 16.78 -0.37
N THR A 97 -17.69 16.31 -1.62
CA THR A 97 -18.96 15.94 -2.23
C THR A 97 -19.59 14.87 -1.35
N SER A 98 -20.58 15.29 -0.59
CA SER A 98 -21.40 14.42 0.24
C SER A 98 -22.32 13.67 -0.71
N ASP A 99 -21.87 12.54 -1.24
CA ASP A 99 -22.78 11.64 -1.95
C ASP A 99 -23.94 11.27 -1.00
N GLU A 100 -25.17 11.56 -1.42
CA GLU A 100 -26.45 11.29 -0.71
C GLU A 100 -26.67 9.82 -0.33
N ASN A 101 -25.79 8.92 -0.75
CA ASN A 101 -25.81 7.53 -0.38
C ASN A 101 -24.69 7.29 0.63
N GLY A 102 -25.04 7.20 1.92
CA GLY A 102 -24.19 7.15 3.12
C GLY A 102 -23.09 6.08 3.15
N ARG A 103 -22.21 6.08 2.15
CA ARG A 103 -21.04 5.22 2.03
C ARG A 103 -19.96 5.83 2.90
N GLN A 104 -19.51 5.02 3.85
CA GLN A 104 -18.50 5.34 4.83
C GLN A 104 -17.17 5.68 4.10
N SER A 105 -17.00 6.94 3.70
CA SER A 105 -15.80 7.51 3.07
C SER A 105 -14.62 7.64 4.05
N GLY A 106 -14.43 6.61 4.88
CA GLY A 106 -13.26 6.41 5.73
C GLY A 106 -12.22 5.50 5.09
N HIS A 107 -12.23 5.32 3.75
CA HIS A 107 -11.20 4.57 3.03
C HIS A 107 -10.48 5.52 2.08
N ARG A 108 -9.15 5.39 2.00
CA ARG A 108 -8.32 6.09 1.02
C ARG A 108 -7.48 5.08 0.26
N ASP A 109 -7.25 5.35 -1.02
CA ASP A 109 -6.41 4.52 -1.85
C ASP A 109 -4.94 4.72 -1.49
N ILE A 110 -4.21 3.62 -1.39
CA ILE A 110 -2.78 3.60 -1.10
C ILE A 110 -1.98 4.00 -2.34
N ALA A 111 -2.44 3.54 -3.51
CA ALA A 111 -1.86 3.86 -4.80
C ALA A 111 -2.97 4.37 -5.71
N HIS A 112 -2.73 5.47 -6.42
CA HIS A 112 -3.66 5.99 -7.42
C HIS A 112 -2.87 6.56 -8.60
N PRO A 113 -3.30 6.32 -9.84
CA PRO A 113 -2.71 6.96 -11.00
C PRO A 113 -3.03 8.45 -10.98
N ILE A 114 -2.04 9.28 -11.27
CA ILE A 114 -2.21 10.75 -11.31
C ILE A 114 -2.88 11.18 -12.62
N THR A 115 -2.43 10.60 -13.73
CA THR A 115 -2.91 10.93 -15.08
C THR A 115 -4.00 9.96 -15.54
N GLN A 116 -4.94 10.44 -16.35
CA GLN A 116 -5.98 9.61 -16.95
C GLN A 116 -5.40 8.50 -17.85
N GLU A 117 -4.38 8.80 -18.65
CA GLU A 117 -3.74 7.84 -19.56
C GLU A 117 -3.20 6.61 -18.81
N CYS A 118 -2.50 6.85 -17.70
CA CYS A 118 -2.02 5.77 -16.83
C CYS A 118 -3.16 4.94 -16.24
N ARG A 119 -4.28 5.57 -15.86
CA ARG A 119 -5.47 4.86 -15.35
C ARG A 119 -6.03 3.90 -16.40
N GLU A 120 -6.18 4.37 -17.62
CA GLU A 120 -6.68 3.56 -18.74
C GLU A 120 -5.69 2.45 -19.11
N TYR A 121 -4.39 2.75 -19.11
CA TYR A 121 -3.34 1.77 -19.35
C TYR A 121 -3.37 0.64 -18.33
N ILE A 122 -3.43 0.94 -17.03
CA ILE A 122 -3.53 -0.08 -15.96
C ILE A 122 -4.81 -0.87 -16.11
N GLN A 123 -5.95 -0.19 -16.34
CA GLN A 123 -7.25 -0.83 -16.47
C GLN A 123 -7.25 -1.83 -17.63
N ASN A 124 -6.78 -1.43 -18.80
CA ASN A 124 -6.74 -2.28 -19.99
C ASN A 124 -5.79 -3.47 -19.80
N LYS A 125 -4.59 -3.24 -19.25
CA LYS A 125 -3.61 -4.30 -19.03
C LYS A 125 -4.14 -5.36 -18.06
N VAL A 126 -4.70 -4.95 -16.92
CA VAL A 126 -5.25 -5.87 -15.91
C VAL A 126 -6.48 -6.61 -16.43
N LEU A 127 -7.41 -5.91 -17.09
CA LEU A 127 -8.60 -6.56 -17.65
C LEU A 127 -8.26 -7.54 -18.77
N SER A 128 -7.24 -7.26 -19.57
CA SER A 128 -6.78 -8.17 -20.62
C SER A 128 -6.24 -9.47 -20.02
N ALA A 129 -5.39 -9.38 -19.00
CA ALA A 129 -4.87 -10.54 -18.28
C ALA A 129 -5.99 -11.33 -17.58
N TYR A 130 -6.98 -10.66 -16.98
CA TYR A 130 -8.12 -11.32 -16.33
C TYR A 130 -8.96 -12.13 -17.33
N LYS A 131 -9.23 -11.56 -18.51
CA LYS A 131 -9.96 -12.27 -19.56
C LYS A 131 -9.20 -13.50 -20.06
N ASN A 132 -7.87 -13.45 -20.10
CA ASN A 132 -7.05 -14.59 -20.52
C ASN A 132 -7.08 -15.71 -19.48
N GLU A 133 -6.94 -15.40 -18.19
CA GLU A 133 -7.01 -16.41 -17.12
C GLU A 133 -8.38 -17.09 -17.02
N ILE A 134 -9.48 -16.39 -17.31
CA ILE A 134 -10.80 -17.03 -17.36
C ILE A 134 -10.89 -18.03 -18.52
N LYS A 135 -10.30 -17.71 -19.68
CA LYS A 135 -10.34 -18.56 -20.87
C LYS A 135 -9.45 -19.79 -20.72
N SER A 136 -8.27 -19.59 -20.14
CA SER A 136 -7.33 -20.65 -19.79
C SER A 136 -7.19 -20.69 -18.27
N PRO A 137 -8.03 -21.47 -17.56
CA PRO A 137 -7.85 -21.67 -16.13
C PRO A 137 -6.56 -22.47 -15.93
N THR A 138 -5.44 -21.78 -15.89
CA THR A 138 -4.17 -22.36 -15.49
C THR A 138 -4.29 -22.67 -14.00
N PRO A 139 -4.17 -23.95 -13.59
CA PRO A 139 -4.12 -24.29 -12.18
C PRO A 139 -3.00 -23.47 -11.53
N PRO A 140 -3.20 -22.92 -10.32
CA PRO A 140 -2.14 -22.18 -9.65
C PRO A 140 -0.95 -23.11 -9.50
N GLU A 141 0.20 -22.74 -10.09
CA GLU A 141 1.47 -23.40 -9.77
C GLU A 141 1.63 -23.36 -8.25
N SER A 142 1.67 -24.55 -7.69
CA SER A 142 1.55 -24.84 -6.28
C SER A 142 2.57 -24.08 -5.44
N TYR A 143 2.08 -23.29 -4.49
CA TYR A 143 2.85 -23.02 -3.28
C TYR A 143 2.92 -24.34 -2.48
N GLU A 144 3.94 -25.16 -2.73
CA GLU A 144 4.34 -26.17 -1.75
C GLU A 144 4.99 -25.44 -0.57
N GLY A 145 4.20 -25.02 0.41
CA GLY A 145 4.77 -24.35 1.58
C GLY A 145 3.83 -23.59 2.48
N ALA A 146 2.70 -24.19 2.88
CA ALA A 146 2.07 -23.98 4.20
C ALA A 146 0.74 -24.74 4.29
N ARG A 147 0.76 -26.08 4.15
CA ARG A 147 -0.30 -26.86 4.79
C ARG A 147 -0.08 -26.78 6.31
N VAL A 148 -0.96 -26.04 6.95
CA VAL A 148 -1.29 -26.12 8.38
C VAL A 148 -1.31 -27.59 8.79
N ARG A 149 -0.38 -28.03 9.65
CA ARG A 149 -0.56 -29.29 10.39
C ARG A 149 -1.79 -29.09 11.28
N LYS A 150 -2.88 -29.81 10.99
CA LYS A 150 -4.15 -29.75 11.70
C LYS A 150 -4.21 -30.68 12.92
N ASP A 151 -3.06 -31.15 13.39
CA ASP A 151 -2.93 -31.91 14.62
C ASP A 151 -1.75 -31.33 15.41
N PHE A 152 -2.07 -30.61 16.48
CA PHE A 152 -1.13 -30.31 17.55
C PHE A 152 -1.18 -31.49 18.52
N PRO A 153 -0.29 -32.49 18.45
CA PRO A 153 -0.14 -33.42 19.56
C PRO A 153 0.35 -32.63 20.78
N LYS A 154 -0.43 -32.74 21.85
CA LYS A 154 -0.17 -32.19 23.18
C LYS A 154 1.26 -32.51 23.62
N ALA A 155 2.02 -31.46 23.95
CA ALA A 155 3.35 -31.58 24.50
C ALA A 155 3.37 -32.36 25.83
N ALA A 156 4.21 -33.40 25.91
CA ALA A 156 4.86 -33.92 27.11
C ALA A 156 5.85 -35.05 26.72
N PRO A 157 6.84 -35.40 27.57
CA PRO A 157 7.89 -34.58 28.15
C PRO A 157 9.29 -35.03 27.68
N ALA A 158 10.31 -34.26 28.08
CA ALA A 158 11.72 -34.43 27.77
C ALA A 158 12.25 -35.87 27.92
N THR A 159 12.96 -36.35 26.91
CA THR A 159 13.87 -37.49 27.01
C THR A 159 15.30 -36.98 27.20
N PRO A 160 16.08 -37.57 28.11
CA PRO A 160 17.39 -37.06 28.50
C PRO A 160 18.50 -37.40 27.50
N ALA A 161 19.44 -36.47 27.46
CA ALA A 161 20.80 -36.49 26.92
C ALA A 161 21.42 -37.86 26.60
N ALA A 162 21.96 -37.96 25.38
CA ALA A 162 23.05 -38.86 25.04
C ALA A 162 24.33 -38.03 24.74
N PRO A 163 25.52 -38.54 25.10
CA PRO A 163 26.70 -37.73 25.39
C PRO A 163 27.46 -37.21 24.16
N ALA A 164 28.10 -36.07 24.39
CA ALA A 164 28.91 -35.30 23.48
C ALA A 164 30.14 -36.07 22.95
N ALA A 165 30.35 -36.00 21.64
CA ALA A 165 31.66 -36.26 21.02
C ALA A 165 32.51 -34.97 21.08
N PRO A 166 33.81 -35.05 21.40
CA PRO A 166 34.66 -33.88 21.55
C PRO A 166 35.01 -33.27 20.19
N ILE A 167 34.62 -32.01 20.00
CA ILE A 167 35.06 -31.16 18.89
C ILE A 167 36.39 -30.54 19.30
N ALA A 168 37.44 -30.81 18.52
CA ALA A 168 38.79 -30.27 18.72
C ALA A 168 38.82 -28.74 18.56
N PRO A 169 39.72 -28.03 19.27
CA PRO A 169 39.79 -26.57 19.26
C PRO A 169 40.54 -26.05 18.03
N ALA A 170 39.84 -25.31 17.16
CA ALA A 170 40.48 -24.47 16.14
C ALA A 170 40.42 -22.99 16.57
N ALA A 171 41.60 -22.38 16.53
CA ALA A 171 42.06 -21.08 17.02
C ALA A 171 41.12 -19.85 16.91
N PRO A 172 41.32 -18.84 17.78
CA PRO A 172 40.53 -17.61 17.80
C PRO A 172 41.01 -16.59 16.76
N ALA A 173 40.13 -16.18 15.85
CA ALA A 173 40.29 -14.97 15.05
C ALA A 173 39.34 -13.88 15.59
N ALA A 174 39.91 -12.70 15.81
CA ALA A 174 39.39 -11.57 16.54
C ALA A 174 38.02 -11.02 16.07
N PRO A 175 37.25 -10.34 16.94
CA PRO A 175 36.00 -9.70 16.57
C PRO A 175 36.25 -8.44 15.72
N ALA A 176 35.88 -8.50 14.44
CA ALA A 176 35.70 -7.32 13.62
C ALA A 176 34.44 -6.57 14.09
N ALA A 177 34.63 -5.33 14.51
CA ALA A 177 33.59 -4.40 14.94
C ALA A 177 32.49 -4.19 13.88
N PRO A 178 31.25 -3.84 14.29
CA PRO A 178 30.19 -3.53 13.35
C PRO A 178 30.52 -2.25 12.58
N VAL A 179 30.66 -2.40 11.25
CA VAL A 179 30.74 -1.27 10.31
C VAL A 179 29.34 -0.65 10.23
N ALA A 180 29.19 0.55 10.80
CA ALA A 180 28.03 1.39 10.60
C ALA A 180 27.90 1.77 9.11
N PRO A 181 26.71 1.65 8.49
CA PRO A 181 26.52 2.18 7.14
C PRO A 181 26.56 3.71 7.18
N ALA A 182 27.49 4.28 6.42
CA ALA A 182 27.64 5.71 6.21
C ALA A 182 26.35 6.31 5.63
N ALA A 183 25.87 7.38 6.25
CA ALA A 183 24.81 8.22 5.72
C ALA A 183 25.21 8.77 4.34
N PRO A 184 24.35 8.72 3.30
CA PRO A 184 24.64 9.41 2.06
C PRO A 184 24.62 10.92 2.31
N LYS A 185 25.75 11.57 2.01
CA LYS A 185 25.86 13.04 2.00
C LYS A 185 24.95 13.56 0.87
N TYR A 186 23.85 14.21 1.26
CA TYR A 186 23.06 15.02 0.36
C TYR A 186 23.88 16.26 0.00
N GLU A 187 24.45 16.27 -1.21
CA GLU A 187 25.11 17.43 -1.79
C GLU A 187 24.03 18.43 -2.19
N SER A 188 23.92 19.51 -1.41
CA SER A 188 23.01 20.62 -1.68
C SER A 188 23.57 21.45 -2.83
N GLN A 189 23.23 21.08 -4.06
CA GLN A 189 23.42 21.97 -5.21
C GLN A 189 22.49 23.17 -5.04
N LYS A 190 23.09 24.32 -4.72
CA LYS A 190 22.43 25.63 -4.74
C LYS A 190 21.99 25.92 -6.16
N MET A 191 20.72 25.69 -6.48
CA MET A 191 20.06 26.36 -7.59
C MET A 191 20.00 27.85 -7.25
N THR A 192 20.90 28.63 -7.82
CA THR A 192 20.77 30.09 -7.87
C THR A 192 19.59 30.42 -8.78
N PRO A 193 18.64 31.27 -8.34
CA PRO A 193 17.54 31.69 -9.19
C PRO A 193 18.07 32.47 -10.41
N PRO A 194 17.42 32.35 -11.58
CA PRO A 194 17.77 33.16 -12.75
C PRO A 194 17.59 34.64 -12.42
N ARG A 195 18.51 35.45 -12.95
CA ARG A 195 18.63 36.89 -12.71
C ARG A 195 17.64 37.63 -13.63
N GLU A 196 17.05 38.70 -13.13
CA GLU A 196 15.94 39.45 -13.77
C GLU A 196 16.37 40.34 -14.96
N ASP A 197 17.50 40.05 -15.61
CA ASP A 197 18.15 40.90 -16.63
C ASP A 197 18.11 40.28 -18.06
N ASP A 198 17.11 39.45 -18.39
CA ASP A 198 16.90 38.90 -19.76
C ASP A 198 15.59 39.41 -20.40
N PHE A 199 15.09 40.57 -19.97
CA PHE A 199 13.85 41.19 -20.49
C PHE A 199 14.14 42.49 -21.25
N GLU A 200 15.09 42.47 -22.19
CA GLU A 200 15.26 43.55 -23.17
C GLU A 200 15.55 42.96 -24.58
N GLY A 201 14.73 43.35 -25.56
CA GLY A 201 14.83 43.02 -26.99
C GLY A 201 13.74 42.03 -27.43
N ASP A 202 12.77 42.34 -28.29
CA ASP A 202 12.71 43.30 -29.38
C ASP A 202 11.27 43.82 -29.53
N LEU A 203 11.15 45.15 -29.55
CA LEU A 203 9.96 45.87 -29.94
C LEU A 203 10.28 46.54 -31.27
N GLU A 204 10.11 45.83 -32.39
CA GLU A 204 10.02 46.45 -33.71
C GLU A 204 8.99 45.74 -34.61
N LEU A 205 7.98 46.55 -34.97
CA LEU A 205 7.11 46.56 -36.16
C LEU A 205 6.10 45.41 -36.37
#